data_AF-A0A918ATB0-F1
#
_entry.id   AF-A0A918ATB0-F1
#
_cell.length_a   1.000
_cell.length_b   1.000
_cell.length_c   1.000
_cell.angle_alpha   90.00
_cell.angle_beta   90.00
_cell.angle_gamma   90.00
#
_symmetry.space_group_name_H-M   'P 1'
#
loop_
_entity.id
_entity.type
_entity.pdbx_description
1 polymer ?
#
loop_
_entity_poly.entity_id
_entity_poly.type
_entity_poly.pdbx_seq_one_letter_code
_entity_poly.pdbx_strand_id
1 'polypeptide(L)'
;MPLGLLLATACGARSDAGAVCTGIGVPVGIGVDVALPDVVAAEIEVCWDGACVRPPLELFPSSRVAGTTCAGTAPDDVCAARSEPSGGKHGFASVPELPAEPVVVTLRLSDQSGTRVLDERISLTPAMVLPNGPDCPSGGPQAGVSITSDGVTVAR
;
A
#
# COMPACT_ATOMS: atom_id res chain seq x y z
N MET A 1 -67.22 9.50 -9.83
CA MET A 1 -66.52 8.56 -8.92
C MET A 1 -65.03 8.80 -9.11
N PRO A 2 -64.27 9.10 -8.04
CA PRO A 2 -63.11 10.00 -8.12
C PRO A 2 -61.79 9.31 -8.44
N LEU A 3 -60.95 10.05 -9.17
CA LEU A 3 -59.55 9.79 -9.48
C LEU A 3 -58.72 9.98 -8.20
N GLY A 4 -58.18 8.91 -7.63
CA GLY A 4 -57.31 8.95 -6.45
C GLY A 4 -55.85 9.18 -6.84
N LEU A 5 -55.35 10.41 -6.62
CA LEU A 5 -53.96 10.79 -6.80
C LEU A 5 -53.13 10.25 -5.61
N LEU A 6 -52.34 9.20 -5.82
CA LEU A 6 -51.40 8.67 -4.84
C LEU A 6 -50.15 9.56 -4.76
N LEU A 7 -50.07 10.38 -3.70
CA LEU A 7 -48.86 11.11 -3.31
C LEU A 7 -47.85 10.12 -2.73
N ALA A 8 -46.81 9.78 -3.49
CA ALA A 8 -45.67 9.02 -3.00
C ALA A 8 -44.83 9.92 -2.07
N THR A 9 -44.95 9.73 -0.76
CA THR A 9 -44.00 10.29 0.20
C THR A 9 -42.69 9.51 0.07
N ALA A 10 -41.72 10.08 -0.65
CA ALA A 10 -40.35 9.59 -0.65
C ALA A 10 -39.79 9.70 0.77
N CYS A 11 -39.78 8.58 1.51
CA CYS A 11 -39.01 8.43 2.75
C CYS A 11 -37.52 8.28 2.39
N GLY A 12 -36.94 9.32 1.81
CA GLY A 12 -35.50 9.49 1.72
C GLY A 12 -35.02 10.20 2.96
N ALA A 13 -35.06 9.53 4.11
CA ALA A 13 -34.34 10.02 5.27
C ALA A 13 -32.86 10.10 4.86
N ARG A 14 -32.37 11.34 4.65
CA ARG A 14 -30.94 11.60 4.75
C ARG A 14 -30.60 11.34 6.20
N SER A 15 -30.20 10.11 6.48
CA SER A 15 -29.54 9.81 7.72
C SER A 15 -28.27 10.63 7.73
N ASP A 16 -28.23 11.68 8.56
CA ASP A 16 -26.99 12.20 9.16
C ASP A 16 -26.41 11.12 10.09
N ALA A 17 -26.27 9.89 9.58
CA ALA A 17 -25.46 8.88 10.19
C ALA A 17 -24.02 9.34 9.93
N GLY A 18 -23.36 9.87 10.97
CA GLY A 18 -21.92 10.11 10.92
C GLY A 18 -21.22 8.92 10.29
N ALA A 19 -20.17 9.18 9.50
CA ALA A 19 -19.50 8.18 8.69
C ALA A 19 -19.26 6.88 9.49
N VAL A 20 -19.77 5.75 8.99
CA VAL A 20 -19.57 4.44 9.60
C VAL A 20 -18.15 4.00 9.25
N CYS A 21 -17.21 4.25 10.15
CA CYS A 21 -15.80 3.90 9.98
C CYS A 21 -15.52 2.48 10.48
N THR A 22 -14.79 1.67 9.71
CA THR A 22 -14.36 0.34 10.15
C THR A 22 -13.08 0.42 11.00
N GLY A 23 -12.90 -0.50 11.94
CA GLY A 23 -11.70 -0.59 12.77
C GLY A 23 -10.52 -1.26 12.06
N ILE A 24 -10.02 -0.68 10.97
CA ILE A 24 -8.85 -1.20 10.23
C ILE A 24 -7.56 -0.78 10.93
N GLY A 25 -6.73 -1.76 11.30
CA GLY A 25 -5.36 -1.53 11.75
C GLY A 25 -4.47 -1.15 10.56
N VAL A 26 -3.81 0.00 10.64
CA VAL A 26 -2.86 0.47 9.64
C VAL A 26 -1.46 0.46 10.26
N PRO A 27 -0.50 -0.31 9.72
CA PRO A 27 0.86 -0.27 10.23
C PRO A 27 1.51 1.08 9.94
N VAL A 28 2.47 1.48 10.76
CA VAL A 28 3.29 2.68 10.54
C VAL A 28 4.62 2.23 9.95
N GLY A 29 5.05 2.78 8.81
CA GLY A 29 6.31 2.32 8.21
C GLY A 29 6.49 2.60 6.73
N ILE A 30 7.49 1.92 6.16
CA ILE A 30 7.92 2.07 4.76
C ILE A 30 7.69 0.76 4.02
N GLY A 31 6.86 0.79 2.98
CA GLY A 31 6.73 -0.29 2.01
C GLY A 31 7.88 -0.25 1.01
N VAL A 32 8.39 -1.43 0.65
CA VAL A 32 9.46 -1.58 -0.34
C VAL A 32 9.04 -2.61 -1.38
N ASP A 33 8.99 -2.21 -2.65
CA ASP A 33 8.76 -3.08 -3.79
C ASP A 33 10.00 -3.15 -4.66
N VAL A 34 10.45 -4.36 -4.99
CA VAL A 34 11.68 -4.62 -5.72
C VAL A 34 11.38 -5.44 -6.97
N ALA A 35 11.49 -4.82 -8.14
CA ALA A 35 11.40 -5.47 -9.44
C ALA A 35 12.78 -5.86 -9.99
N LEU A 36 13.63 -6.42 -9.12
CA LEU A 36 14.96 -6.92 -9.46
C LEU A 36 15.03 -8.41 -9.08
N PRO A 37 15.16 -9.34 -10.05
CA PRO A 37 15.00 -10.77 -9.79
C PRO A 37 16.12 -11.37 -8.91
N ASP A 38 17.32 -10.80 -8.96
CA ASP A 38 18.50 -11.34 -8.28
C ASP A 38 18.62 -10.90 -6.81
N VAL A 39 17.86 -9.89 -6.39
CA VAL A 39 17.84 -9.40 -5.01
C VAL A 39 17.21 -10.46 -4.11
N VAL A 40 17.82 -10.75 -2.96
CA VAL A 40 17.26 -11.69 -1.95
C VAL A 40 17.21 -11.14 -0.55
N ALA A 41 17.96 -10.08 -0.25
CA ALA A 41 17.99 -9.45 1.06
C ALA A 41 17.91 -7.93 0.96
N ALA A 42 17.35 -7.31 1.99
CA ALA A 42 17.29 -5.87 2.12
C ALA A 42 17.64 -5.43 3.55
N GLU A 43 18.27 -4.27 3.66
CA GLU A 43 18.42 -3.53 4.90
C GLU A 43 17.89 -2.12 4.69
N ILE A 44 17.27 -1.56 5.73
CA ILE A 44 16.74 -0.21 5.71
C ILE A 44 17.13 0.53 6.98
N GLU A 45 17.53 1.79 6.81
CA GLU A 45 17.71 2.75 7.88
C GLU A 45 16.84 3.96 7.59
N VAL A 46 16.07 4.41 8.57
CA VAL A 46 15.17 5.56 8.43
C VAL A 46 15.61 6.62 9.42
N CYS A 47 15.89 7.82 8.93
CA CYS A 47 16.40 8.93 9.72
C CYS A 47 15.47 10.14 9.64
N TRP A 48 15.20 10.72 10.80
CA TRP A 48 14.50 12.00 10.97
C TRP A 48 15.00 12.68 12.24
N ASP A 49 14.96 14.01 12.27
CA ASP A 49 15.37 14.81 13.43
C ASP A 49 16.76 14.43 14.01
N GLY A 50 17.71 14.11 13.13
CA GLY A 50 19.06 13.70 13.51
C GLY A 50 19.18 12.31 14.16
N ALA A 51 18.09 11.60 14.38
CA ALA A 51 18.04 10.22 14.84
C ALA A 51 17.83 9.26 13.67
N CYS A 52 18.27 8.00 13.82
CA CYS A 52 18.08 6.95 12.84
C CYS A 52 17.66 5.65 13.53
N VAL A 53 16.76 4.91 12.89
CA VAL A 53 16.35 3.57 13.30
C VAL A 53 16.57 2.58 12.16
N ARG A 54 16.87 1.33 12.53
CA ARG A 54 17.09 0.22 11.58
C ARG A 54 16.05 -0.88 11.82
N PRO A 55 14.82 -0.71 11.32
CA PRO A 55 13.80 -1.73 11.48
C PRO A 55 14.17 -2.96 10.63
N PRO A 56 13.72 -4.17 11.03
CA PRO A 56 13.80 -5.34 10.16
C PRO A 56 13.06 -5.11 8.84
N LEU A 57 13.63 -5.59 7.73
CA LEU A 57 13.00 -5.59 6.42
C LEU A 57 13.20 -6.96 5.77
N GLU A 58 12.18 -7.81 5.87
CA GLU A 58 12.13 -9.10 5.18
C GLU A 58 11.49 -8.93 3.80
N LEU A 59 12.06 -9.61 2.80
CA LEU A 59 11.55 -9.59 1.43
C LEU A 59 10.80 -10.88 1.12
N PHE A 60 9.56 -10.73 0.68
CA PHE A 60 8.68 -11.81 0.25
C PHE A 60 8.51 -11.82 -1.27
N PRO A 61 8.38 -12.99 -1.91
CA PRO A 61 8.10 -13.06 -3.34
C PRO A 61 6.82 -12.32 -3.73
N SER A 62 6.87 -11.49 -4.77
CA SER A 62 5.70 -10.82 -5.33
C SER A 62 5.04 -11.65 -6.42
N SER A 63 3.74 -11.52 -6.57
CA SER A 63 2.96 -12.15 -7.64
C SER A 63 2.30 -11.10 -8.54
N ARG A 64 1.92 -11.50 -9.74
CA ARG A 64 1.16 -10.70 -10.69
C ARG A 64 -0.03 -11.49 -11.21
N VAL A 65 -1.06 -10.79 -11.69
CA VAL A 65 -2.17 -11.41 -12.39
C VAL A 65 -1.73 -11.74 -13.83
N ALA A 66 -1.80 -13.01 -14.21
CA ALA A 66 -1.39 -13.48 -15.54
C ALA A 66 -2.54 -13.41 -16.56
N GLY A 67 -3.77 -13.60 -16.11
CA GLY A 67 -4.96 -13.52 -16.95
C GLY A 67 -6.25 -13.68 -16.17
N THR A 68 -7.31 -13.09 -16.71
CA THR A 68 -8.68 -13.19 -16.18
C THR A 68 -9.57 -13.81 -17.25
N THR A 69 -10.37 -14.78 -16.86
CA THR A 69 -11.34 -15.46 -17.74
C THR A 69 -12.71 -15.41 -17.09
N CYS A 70 -13.74 -15.02 -17.84
CA CYS A 70 -15.12 -15.05 -17.38
C CYS A 70 -15.94 -16.00 -18.26
N ALA A 71 -16.87 -16.75 -17.66
CA ALA A 71 -17.77 -17.66 -18.37
C ALA A 71 -18.82 -16.93 -19.23
N GLY A 72 -18.94 -15.61 -19.08
CA GLY A 72 -19.83 -14.74 -19.85
C GLY A 72 -19.66 -13.26 -19.47
N THR A 73 -20.69 -12.45 -19.70
CA THR A 73 -20.68 -10.98 -19.46
C THR A 73 -21.86 -10.49 -18.60
N ALA A 74 -22.72 -11.40 -18.15
CA ALA A 74 -23.80 -11.07 -17.23
C ALA A 74 -23.24 -10.82 -15.81
N PRO A 75 -23.94 -10.03 -14.97
CA PRO A 75 -23.47 -9.71 -13.61
C PRO A 75 -23.26 -10.93 -12.71
N ASP A 76 -23.99 -12.02 -12.96
CA ASP A 76 -23.96 -13.25 -12.17
C ASP A 76 -23.00 -14.32 -12.76
N ASP A 77 -22.32 -14.02 -13.88
CA ASP A 77 -21.37 -14.95 -14.49
C ASP A 77 -20.08 -15.07 -13.67
N VAL A 78 -19.50 -16.28 -13.65
CA VAL A 78 -18.30 -16.56 -12.86
C VAL A 78 -17.04 -16.10 -13.59
N CYS A 79 -16.19 -15.35 -12.88
CA CYS A 79 -14.86 -14.96 -13.33
C CYS A 79 -13.78 -15.63 -12.48
N ALA A 80 -12.66 -15.99 -13.12
CA ALA A 80 -11.46 -16.49 -12.48
C ALA A 80 -10.26 -15.65 -12.88
N ALA A 81 -9.36 -15.41 -11.93
CA ALA A 81 -8.07 -14.77 -12.16
C ALA A 81 -6.95 -15.72 -11.73
N ARG A 82 -5.88 -15.79 -12.54
CA ARG A 82 -4.69 -16.59 -12.22
C ARG A 82 -3.57 -15.70 -11.70
N SER A 83 -3.00 -16.08 -10.56
CA SER A 83 -1.78 -15.48 -10.02
C SER A 83 -0.54 -16.28 -10.44
N GLU A 84 0.54 -15.57 -10.79
CA GLU A 84 1.83 -16.15 -11.14
C GLU A 84 2.99 -15.35 -10.51
N PRO A 85 4.16 -15.97 -10.27
CA PRO A 85 5.33 -15.25 -9.78
C PRO A 85 5.72 -14.09 -10.69
N SER A 86 5.92 -12.92 -10.09
CA SER A 86 6.38 -11.74 -10.83
C SER A 86 7.89 -11.74 -11.07
N GLY A 87 8.65 -12.49 -10.26
CA GLY A 87 10.11 -12.38 -10.14
C GLY A 87 10.56 -11.27 -9.18
N GLY A 88 9.68 -10.32 -8.87
CA GLY A 88 9.95 -9.28 -7.88
C GLY A 88 9.74 -9.73 -6.45
N LYS A 89 10.01 -8.82 -5.52
CA LYS A 89 9.80 -8.97 -4.09
C LYS A 89 9.14 -7.74 -3.50
N HIS A 90 8.53 -7.90 -2.34
CA HIS A 90 7.99 -6.80 -1.54
C HIS A 90 8.32 -7.02 -0.06
N GLY A 91 8.35 -5.95 0.71
CA GLY A 91 8.58 -5.97 2.14
C GLY A 91 8.00 -4.74 2.81
N PHE A 92 7.88 -4.79 4.13
CA PHE A 92 7.43 -3.66 4.92
C PHE A 92 8.29 -3.50 6.16
N ALA A 93 8.83 -2.31 6.33
CA ALA A 93 9.64 -1.93 7.47
C ALA A 93 8.77 -1.17 8.48
N SER A 94 8.39 -1.83 9.58
CA SER A 94 7.60 -1.22 10.65
C SER A 94 8.43 -0.20 11.43
N VAL A 95 7.97 1.06 11.43
CA VAL A 95 8.62 2.19 12.12
C VAL A 95 7.55 2.89 12.97
N PRO A 96 7.30 2.43 14.22
CA PRO A 96 6.18 2.92 15.02
C PRO A 96 6.16 4.44 15.26
N GLU A 97 7.34 5.07 15.30
CA GLU A 97 7.52 6.50 15.57
C GLU A 97 7.75 7.33 14.29
N LEU A 98 7.46 6.78 13.11
CA LEU A 98 7.64 7.50 11.84
C LEU A 98 6.79 8.78 11.84
N PRO A 99 7.37 9.96 11.55
CA PRO A 99 6.60 11.19 11.44
C PRO A 99 5.96 11.34 10.06
N ALA A 100 4.90 12.14 9.97
CA ALA A 100 4.35 12.63 8.70
C ALA A 100 5.13 13.85 8.17
N GLU A 101 6.46 13.76 8.19
CA GLU A 101 7.41 14.83 7.87
C GLU A 101 8.54 14.29 6.98
N PRO A 102 9.34 15.14 6.32
CA PRO A 102 10.46 14.66 5.51
C PRO A 102 11.41 13.78 6.31
N VAL A 103 11.65 12.56 5.79
CA VAL A 103 12.62 11.60 6.32
C VAL A 103 13.63 11.24 5.24
N VAL A 104 14.74 10.65 5.66
CA VAL A 104 15.71 10.06 4.74
C VAL A 104 15.83 8.57 5.01
N VAL A 105 15.63 7.78 3.95
CA VAL A 105 15.75 6.33 3.97
C VAL A 105 17.06 5.94 3.30
N THR A 106 17.90 5.15 3.96
CA THR A 106 19.02 4.45 3.32
C THR A 106 18.57 3.02 3.07
N LEU A 107 18.46 2.62 1.81
CA LEU A 107 18.03 1.28 1.40
C LEU A 107 19.21 0.55 0.77
N ARG A 108 19.45 -0.68 1.22
CA ARG A 108 20.50 -1.53 0.68
C ARG A 108 19.94 -2.87 0.28
N LEU A 109 20.20 -3.28 -0.96
CA LEU A 109 19.75 -4.56 -1.51
C LEU A 109 20.95 -5.44 -1.84
N SER A 110 20.84 -6.73 -1.58
CA SER A 110 21.89 -7.71 -1.86
C SER A 110 21.37 -8.93 -2.60
N ASP A 111 22.22 -9.52 -3.43
CA ASP A 111 21.96 -10.79 -4.11
C ASP A 111 22.32 -12.02 -3.24
N GLN A 112 22.17 -13.22 -3.81
CA GLN A 112 22.47 -14.49 -3.12
C GLN A 112 23.93 -14.67 -2.72
N SER A 113 24.87 -13.98 -3.37
CA SER A 113 26.28 -13.99 -3.02
C SER A 113 26.62 -13.04 -1.87
N GLY A 114 25.66 -12.20 -1.46
CA GLY A 114 25.85 -11.11 -0.52
C GLY A 114 26.36 -9.82 -1.17
N THR A 115 26.51 -9.79 -2.50
CA THR A 115 26.95 -8.60 -3.24
C THR A 115 25.87 -7.54 -3.21
N ARG A 116 26.26 -6.28 -2.95
CA ARG A 116 25.34 -5.13 -2.98
C ARG A 116 24.91 -4.85 -4.41
N VAL A 117 23.61 -4.93 -4.66
CA VAL A 117 22.96 -4.57 -5.92
C VAL A 117 22.52 -3.11 -5.92
N LEU A 118 22.20 -2.58 -4.73
CA LEU A 118 21.76 -1.20 -4.53
C LEU A 118 22.17 -0.72 -3.13
N ASP A 119 22.60 0.54 -3.01
CA ASP A 119 22.85 1.27 -1.76
C ASP A 119 22.49 2.73 -2.01
N GLU A 120 21.24 3.09 -1.77
CA GLU A 120 20.68 4.40 -2.13
C GLU A 120 20.15 5.14 -0.92
N ARG A 121 20.30 6.47 -0.96
CA ARG A 121 19.77 7.40 0.03
C ARG A 121 18.61 8.18 -0.58
N ILE A 122 17.42 7.96 -0.05
CA ILE A 122 16.14 8.38 -0.64
C ILE A 122 15.45 9.34 0.31
N SER A 123 15.17 10.56 -0.14
CA SER A 123 14.34 11.52 0.59
C SER A 123 12.87 11.32 0.23
N LEU A 124 12.02 11.16 1.24
CA LEU A 124 10.58 11.00 1.06
C LEU A 124 9.81 11.63 2.23
N THR A 125 8.51 11.82 2.06
CA THR A 125 7.63 12.39 3.09
C THR A 125 6.47 11.42 3.31
N PRO A 126 6.43 10.70 4.44
CA PRO A 126 5.31 9.84 4.78
C PRO A 126 4.02 10.64 4.92
N ALA A 127 2.91 10.04 4.51
CA ALA A 127 1.59 10.64 4.60
C ALA A 127 0.69 9.81 5.51
N MET A 128 -0.22 10.49 6.21
CA MET A 128 -1.24 9.83 7.00
C MET A 128 -2.17 9.03 6.08
N VAL A 129 -2.26 7.72 6.30
CA VAL A 129 -3.13 6.86 5.50
C VAL A 129 -4.57 7.01 5.97
N LEU A 130 -5.51 7.04 5.03
CA LEU A 130 -6.94 7.16 5.26
C LEU A 130 -7.64 5.85 4.85
N PRO A 131 -7.51 4.76 5.63
CA PRO A 131 -7.99 3.42 5.24
C PRO A 131 -9.52 3.38 5.04
N ASN A 132 -10.25 4.27 5.72
CA ASN A 132 -11.71 4.38 5.66
C ASN A 132 -12.19 5.65 4.93
N GLY A 133 -11.30 6.34 4.21
CA GLY A 133 -11.60 7.62 3.59
C GLY A 133 -11.44 8.84 4.52
N PRO A 134 -11.60 10.05 3.98
CA PRO A 134 -11.25 11.32 4.65
C PRO A 134 -12.20 11.72 5.78
N ASP A 135 -13.42 11.19 5.81
CA ASP A 135 -14.41 11.47 6.86
C ASP A 135 -14.22 10.58 8.11
N CYS A 136 -13.18 9.74 8.11
CA CYS A 136 -12.83 8.83 9.19
C CYS A 136 -11.46 9.16 9.79
N PRO A 137 -11.19 8.73 11.05
CA PRO A 137 -9.87 8.90 11.64
C PRO A 137 -8.78 8.30 10.75
N SER A 138 -7.68 9.04 10.61
CA SER A 138 -6.49 8.55 9.91
C SER A 138 -5.85 7.38 10.65
N GLY A 139 -5.21 6.50 9.89
CA GLY A 139 -4.26 5.52 10.41
C GLY A 139 -2.92 6.17 10.74
N GLY A 140 -1.84 5.40 10.62
CA GLY A 140 -0.48 5.88 10.77
C GLY A 140 0.12 6.46 9.49
N PRO A 141 1.25 7.18 9.59
CA PRO A 141 2.00 7.59 8.42
C PRO A 141 2.65 6.40 7.70
N GLN A 142 2.60 6.41 6.37
CA GLN A 142 3.30 5.47 5.51
C GLN A 142 3.95 6.17 4.32
N ALA A 143 4.92 5.51 3.72
CA ALA A 143 5.40 5.80 2.38
C ALA A 143 5.82 4.50 1.68
N GLY A 144 5.97 4.57 0.36
CA GLY A 144 6.46 3.46 -0.45
C GLY A 144 7.73 3.82 -1.21
N VAL A 145 8.59 2.83 -1.42
CA VAL A 145 9.72 2.90 -2.34
C VAL A 145 9.59 1.76 -3.34
N SER A 146 9.63 2.06 -4.63
CA SER A 146 9.63 1.06 -5.69
C SER A 146 10.95 1.12 -6.46
N ILE A 147 11.60 -0.03 -6.58
CA ILE A 147 12.92 -0.21 -7.20
C ILE A 147 12.74 -1.04 -8.47
N THR A 148 13.22 -0.53 -9.58
CA THR A 148 13.20 -1.19 -10.90
C THR A 148 14.56 -1.08 -11.56
N SER A 149 14.74 -1.69 -12.73
CA SER A 149 15.93 -1.48 -13.58
C SER A 149 16.11 -0.02 -14.00
N ASP A 150 15.03 0.76 -14.02
CA ASP A 150 15.01 2.15 -14.48
C ASP A 150 15.31 3.14 -13.33
N GLY A 151 15.36 2.63 -12.09
CA GLY A 151 15.72 3.40 -10.91
C GLY A 151 14.71 3.27 -9.77
N VAL A 152 14.78 4.25 -8.86
CA VAL A 152 14.00 4.32 -7.62
C VAL A 152 12.89 5.36 -7.75
N THR A 153 11.68 4.99 -7.35
CA THR A 153 10.52 5.88 -7.27
C THR A 153 9.91 5.85 -5.88
N VAL A 154 9.27 6.95 -5.47
CA VAL A 154 8.62 7.09 -4.16
C VAL A 154 7.11 7.18 -4.33
N ALA A 155 6.38 6.45 -3.49
CA ALA A 155 4.94 6.49 -3.38
C ALA A 155 4.52 7.08 -2.02
N ARG A 156 3.34 7.69 -1.97
CA ARG A 156 2.74 8.27 -0.77
C ARG A 156 1.53 7.46 -0.35
#